data_AF-A0A3M0ZI24-F1
#
_entry.id   AF-A0A3M0ZI24-F1
#
_cell.length_a   1.000
_cell.length_b   1.000
_cell.length_c   1.000
_cell.angle_alpha   90.00
_cell.angle_beta   90.00
_cell.angle_gamma   90.00
#
_symmetry.space_group_name_H-M   'P 1'
#
loop_
_entity.id
_entity.type
_entity.pdbx_description
1 polymer ?
#
loop_
_entity_poly.entity_id
_entity_poly.type
_entity_poly.pdbx_seq_one_letter_code
_entity_poly.pdbx_strand_id
1 'polypeptide(L)'
;QLGIARAVGAILFSVIIGLLMHLIFRKEEQAKAAAQMAMPEEEVKRPLWQNVLYFASMVGILVFANWGKPDTDTGLWASIYHTKWLITSCFAVALGVILVLWFELAWWKMVITAVPVAVLAYLFPQQPMVAFSAGAIGLSFFTSTDDGESSEWFAASWGFAKQIMPLLLIGVLIAGALLGRVGHEGLIPSSWVAQAVGGNSLRANFFASFAGAFMYFATLTEVPILQGLLGAGMGKGPALALLLAGPALSLPNMLVIRSVLGTKKTVVFVSLVIIMATLTGMLFGYFWG
;
A
#
# COMPACT_ATOMS: atom_id res chain seq x y z
N GLN A 1 9.27 15.31 -7.06
CA GLN A 1 9.62 14.84 -8.42
C GLN A 1 9.49 13.32 -8.54
N LEU A 2 10.28 12.54 -7.81
CA LEU A 2 10.25 11.07 -7.87
C LEU A 2 8.86 10.46 -7.60
N GLY A 3 8.12 10.98 -6.60
CA GLY A 3 6.76 10.53 -6.31
C GLY A 3 5.75 10.78 -7.45
N ILE A 4 5.87 11.92 -8.14
CA ILE A 4 5.04 12.24 -9.31
C ILE A 4 5.40 11.31 -10.48
N ALA A 5 6.70 11.14 -10.75
CA ALA A 5 7.18 10.22 -11.78
C ALA A 5 6.72 8.78 -11.53
N ARG A 6 6.71 8.34 -10.27
CA ARG A 6 6.15 7.05 -9.87
C ARG A 6 4.66 6.97 -10.17
N ALA A 7 3.87 7.96 -9.77
CA ALA A 7 2.42 7.96 -9.99
C ALA A 7 2.06 7.93 -11.48
N VAL A 8 2.67 8.82 -12.27
CA VAL A 8 2.46 8.89 -13.72
C VAL A 8 2.95 7.63 -14.41
N GLY A 9 4.15 7.15 -14.05
CA GLY A 9 4.70 5.90 -14.57
C GLY A 9 3.77 4.72 -14.30
N ALA A 10 3.28 4.58 -13.06
CA ALA A 10 2.34 3.53 -12.65
C ALA A 10 1.06 3.49 -13.48
N ILE A 11 0.47 4.65 -13.73
CA ILE A 11 -0.75 4.75 -14.54
C ILE A 11 -0.46 4.40 -15.99
N LEU A 12 0.60 4.94 -16.57
CA LEU A 12 0.93 4.70 -17.98
C LEU A 12 1.27 3.23 -18.23
N PHE A 13 2.11 2.61 -17.41
CA PHE A 13 2.49 1.22 -17.64
C PHE A 13 1.34 0.26 -17.34
N SER A 14 0.44 0.53 -16.39
CA SER A 14 -0.70 -0.37 -16.12
C SER A 14 -1.61 -0.46 -17.35
N VAL A 15 -1.85 0.67 -18.03
CA VAL A 15 -2.58 0.72 -19.30
C VAL A 15 -1.83 -0.03 -20.40
N ILE A 16 -0.52 0.23 -20.57
CA ILE A 16 0.29 -0.42 -21.62
C ILE A 16 0.36 -1.94 -21.41
N ILE A 17 0.68 -2.39 -20.19
CA ILE A 17 0.78 -3.82 -19.86
C ILE A 17 -0.57 -4.49 -20.02
N GLY A 18 -1.67 -3.86 -19.56
CA GLY A 18 -3.02 -4.37 -19.75
C GLY A 18 -3.36 -4.57 -21.23
N LEU A 19 -3.08 -3.58 -22.07
CA LEU A 19 -3.27 -3.67 -23.52
C LEU A 19 -2.41 -4.76 -24.15
N LEU A 20 -1.13 -4.86 -23.79
CA LEU A 20 -0.23 -5.91 -24.30
C LEU A 20 -0.72 -7.30 -23.90
N MET A 21 -1.10 -7.49 -22.64
CA MET A 21 -1.66 -8.76 -22.15
C MET A 21 -2.95 -9.13 -22.90
N HIS A 22 -3.84 -8.16 -23.09
CA HIS A 22 -5.06 -8.36 -23.87
C HIS A 22 -4.76 -8.76 -25.32
N LEU A 23 -3.83 -8.07 -25.98
CA LEU A 23 -3.45 -8.36 -27.37
C LEU A 23 -2.79 -9.75 -27.52
N ILE A 24 -1.90 -10.11 -26.58
CA ILE A 24 -1.19 -11.40 -26.60
C ILE A 24 -2.13 -12.57 -26.32
N PHE A 25 -3.09 -12.41 -25.40
CA PHE A 25 -3.94 -13.50 -24.90
C PHE A 25 -5.43 -13.38 -25.23
N ARG A 26 -5.79 -12.52 -26.20
CA ARG A 26 -7.17 -12.19 -26.57
C ARG A 26 -8.11 -13.39 -26.68
N LYS A 27 -7.66 -14.46 -27.36
CA LYS A 27 -8.46 -15.68 -27.58
C LYS A 27 -8.73 -16.44 -26.28
N GLU A 28 -7.74 -16.52 -25.40
CA GLU A 28 -7.85 -17.22 -24.12
C GLU A 28 -8.70 -16.42 -23.12
N GLU A 29 -8.64 -15.08 -23.15
CA GLU A 29 -9.52 -14.23 -22.34
C GLU A 29 -10.98 -14.35 -22.77
N GLN A 30 -11.27 -14.37 -24.07
CA GLN A 30 -12.62 -14.55 -24.59
C GLN A 30 -13.23 -15.90 -24.19
N ALA A 31 -12.43 -16.98 -24.25
CA ALA A 31 -12.87 -18.30 -23.79
C ALA A 31 -13.12 -18.34 -22.27
N LYS A 32 -12.28 -17.67 -21.48
CA LYS A 32 -12.43 -17.60 -20.02
C LYS A 32 -13.64 -16.77 -19.59
N ALA A 33 -13.88 -15.63 -20.25
CA ALA A 33 -15.07 -14.82 -20.03
C ALA A 33 -16.36 -15.59 -20.36
N ALA A 34 -16.36 -16.37 -21.44
CA ALA A 34 -17.48 -17.26 -21.78
C ALA A 34 -17.72 -18.34 -20.72
N ALA A 35 -16.65 -18.94 -20.16
CA ALA A 35 -16.75 -19.92 -19.09
C ALA A 35 -17.22 -19.31 -17.76
N GLN A 36 -16.84 -18.07 -17.46
CA GLN A 36 -17.23 -17.38 -16.23
C GLN A 36 -18.71 -16.98 -16.23
N MET A 37 -19.30 -16.73 -17.40
CA MET A 37 -20.75 -16.56 -17.57
C MET A 37 -21.55 -17.83 -17.29
N ALA A 38 -20.91 -19.00 -17.20
CA ALA A 38 -21.55 -20.27 -16.86
C ALA A 38 -21.42 -20.63 -15.37
N MET A 39 -20.76 -19.80 -14.56
CA MET A 39 -20.67 -20.00 -13.11
C MET A 39 -21.91 -19.38 -12.42
N PRO A 40 -22.46 -20.01 -11.37
CA PRO A 40 -23.55 -19.44 -10.60
C PRO A 40 -23.12 -18.08 -10.05
N GLU A 41 -24.00 -17.08 -10.13
CA GLU A 41 -23.75 -15.78 -9.50
C GLU A 41 -23.56 -15.98 -7.99
N GLU A 42 -22.44 -15.50 -7.45
CA GLU A 42 -22.25 -15.48 -6.00
C GLU A 42 -23.34 -14.62 -5.36
N GLU A 43 -23.96 -15.13 -4.30
CA GLU A 43 -24.97 -14.38 -3.56
C GLU A 43 -24.34 -13.12 -2.93
N VAL A 44 -24.64 -11.98 -3.52
CA VAL A 44 -24.20 -10.67 -3.03
C VAL A 44 -24.95 -10.35 -1.74
N LYS A 45 -24.33 -10.61 -0.59
CA LYS A 45 -24.91 -10.31 0.74
C LYS A 45 -25.30 -8.83 0.94
N ARG A 46 -24.61 -7.88 0.29
CA ARG A 46 -24.84 -6.44 0.45
C ARG A 46 -24.73 -5.67 -0.87
N PRO A 47 -25.62 -4.68 -1.11
CA PRO A 47 -25.57 -3.88 -2.32
C PRO A 47 -24.29 -3.04 -2.41
N LEU A 48 -23.81 -2.82 -3.63
CA LEU A 48 -22.51 -2.17 -3.90
C LEU A 48 -22.35 -0.80 -3.22
N TRP A 49 -23.42 0.00 -3.10
CA TRP A 49 -23.36 1.32 -2.49
C TRP A 49 -23.01 1.28 -0.99
N GLN A 50 -23.39 0.22 -0.27
CA GLN A 50 -23.01 0.02 1.14
C GLN A 50 -21.51 -0.24 1.23
N ASN A 51 -20.99 -1.14 0.38
CA ASN A 51 -19.55 -1.40 0.32
C ASN A 51 -18.75 -0.14 -0.04
N VAL A 52 -19.24 0.66 -1.00
CA VAL A 52 -18.62 1.94 -1.38
C VAL A 52 -18.57 2.90 -0.19
N LEU A 53 -19.66 3.07 0.56
CA LEU A 53 -19.68 3.95 1.73
C LEU A 53 -18.79 3.44 2.87
N TYR A 54 -18.78 2.13 3.11
CA TYR A 54 -17.89 1.50 4.09
C TYR A 54 -16.42 1.76 3.74
N PHE A 55 -15.98 1.43 2.54
CA PHE A 55 -14.61 1.69 2.10
C PHE A 55 -14.28 3.18 2.06
N ALA A 56 -15.21 4.04 1.62
CA ALA A 56 -15.04 5.49 1.64
C ALA A 56 -14.81 6.03 3.06
N SER A 57 -15.53 5.49 4.05
CA SER A 57 -15.32 5.88 5.46
C SER A 57 -13.94 5.49 5.97
N MET A 58 -13.49 4.25 5.70
CA MET A 58 -12.14 3.79 6.09
C MET A 58 -11.03 4.57 5.39
N VAL A 59 -11.16 4.78 4.08
CA VAL A 59 -10.20 5.57 3.29
C VAL A 59 -10.18 7.01 3.76
N GLY A 60 -11.35 7.60 4.05
CA GLY A 60 -11.47 8.96 4.60
C GLY A 60 -10.73 9.10 5.93
N ILE A 61 -10.93 8.17 6.88
CA ILE A 61 -10.19 8.14 8.15
C ILE A 61 -8.69 8.11 7.88
N LEU A 62 -8.22 7.16 7.06
CA LEU A 62 -6.79 6.96 6.79
C LEU A 62 -6.15 8.17 6.11
N VAL A 63 -6.82 8.78 5.13
CA VAL A 63 -6.30 9.92 4.36
C VAL A 63 -6.21 11.16 5.24
N PHE A 64 -7.27 11.51 5.97
CA PHE A 64 -7.29 12.74 6.76
C PHE A 64 -6.55 12.62 8.09
N ALA A 65 -6.55 11.44 8.74
CA ALA A 65 -5.77 11.24 9.96
C ALA A 65 -4.26 11.38 9.68
N ASN A 66 -3.80 10.86 8.53
CA ASN A 66 -2.40 10.92 8.11
C ASN A 66 -2.08 12.14 7.23
N TRP A 67 -2.97 13.15 7.17
CA TRP A 67 -2.71 14.34 6.36
C TRP A 67 -1.45 15.06 6.86
N GLY A 68 -0.46 15.20 5.97
CA GLY A 68 0.85 15.79 6.25
C GLY A 68 0.79 17.31 6.46
N LYS A 69 1.70 17.85 7.27
CA LYS A 69 1.81 19.30 7.46
C LYS A 69 2.31 19.93 6.14
N PRO A 70 1.59 20.92 5.57
CA PRO A 70 2.05 21.60 4.36
C PRO A 70 3.22 22.55 4.66
N ASP A 71 4.01 22.84 3.63
CA ASP A 71 5.16 23.77 3.72
C ASP A 71 4.72 25.25 3.87
N THR A 72 3.47 25.55 3.49
CA THR A 72 2.86 26.89 3.59
C THR A 72 1.65 26.83 4.51
N ASP A 73 1.55 27.78 5.44
CA ASP A 73 0.43 27.88 6.40
C ASP A 73 -0.86 28.49 5.78
N THR A 74 -0.84 28.84 4.48
CA THR A 74 -1.99 29.40 3.77
C THR A 74 -2.41 28.54 2.58
N GLY A 75 -3.73 28.45 2.32
CA GLY A 75 -4.30 27.77 1.16
C GLY A 75 -5.15 26.54 1.50
N LEU A 76 -5.64 25.85 0.47
CA LEU A 76 -6.52 24.68 0.61
C LEU A 76 -5.88 23.56 1.44
N TRP A 77 -4.60 23.26 1.20
CA TRP A 77 -3.87 22.20 1.91
C TRP A 77 -3.69 22.50 3.41
N ALA A 78 -3.45 23.77 3.77
CA ALA A 78 -3.37 24.21 5.16
C ALA A 78 -4.74 24.14 5.85
N SER A 79 -5.80 24.58 5.17
CA SER A 79 -7.17 24.50 5.70
C SER A 79 -7.59 23.05 5.99
N ILE A 80 -7.27 22.12 5.08
CA ILE A 80 -7.51 20.68 5.30
C ILE A 80 -6.71 20.18 6.50
N TYR A 81 -5.42 20.53 6.60
CA TYR A 81 -4.58 20.11 7.73
C TYR A 81 -5.10 20.62 9.08
N HIS A 82 -5.56 21.87 9.17
CA HIS A 82 -6.14 22.43 10.40
C HIS A 82 -7.45 21.75 10.81
N THR A 83 -8.24 21.32 9.83
CA THR A 83 -9.58 20.72 10.06
C THR A 83 -9.54 19.19 10.04
N LYS A 84 -8.38 18.58 9.81
CA LYS A 84 -8.26 17.15 9.51
C LYS A 84 -8.88 16.25 10.58
N TRP A 85 -8.72 16.60 11.86
CA TRP A 85 -9.26 15.81 12.97
C TRP A 85 -10.79 15.88 13.07
N LEU A 86 -11.39 17.00 12.67
CA LEU A 86 -12.85 17.10 12.57
C LEU A 86 -13.36 16.23 11.42
N ILE A 87 -12.70 16.28 10.26
CA ILE A 87 -13.04 15.45 9.09
C ILE A 87 -12.90 13.96 9.45
N THR A 88 -11.78 13.56 10.08
CA THR A 88 -11.56 12.19 10.56
C THR A 88 -12.64 11.76 11.56
N SER A 89 -13.05 12.64 12.47
CA SER A 89 -14.11 12.35 13.43
C SER A 89 -15.46 12.11 12.75
N CYS A 90 -15.80 12.92 11.72
CA CYS A 90 -17.01 12.70 10.92
C CYS A 90 -17.00 11.33 10.23
N PHE A 91 -15.87 10.94 9.62
CA PHE A 91 -15.75 9.61 9.01
C PHE A 91 -15.75 8.47 10.04
N ALA A 92 -15.18 8.68 11.23
CA ALA A 92 -15.23 7.70 12.32
C ALA A 92 -16.65 7.49 12.86
N VAL A 93 -17.44 8.56 12.98
CA VAL A 93 -18.87 8.46 13.32
C VAL A 93 -19.63 7.73 12.21
N ALA A 94 -19.38 8.07 10.94
CA ALA A 94 -20.00 7.37 9.81
C ALA A 94 -19.66 5.87 9.82
N LEU A 95 -18.40 5.51 10.04
CA LEU A 95 -17.96 4.11 10.19
C LEU A 95 -18.68 3.43 11.37
N GLY A 96 -18.79 4.10 12.51
CA GLY A 96 -19.51 3.56 13.67
C GLY A 96 -20.98 3.28 13.38
N VAL A 97 -21.67 4.19 12.69
CA VAL A 97 -23.07 3.99 12.25
C VAL A 97 -23.16 2.81 11.27
N ILE A 98 -22.23 2.71 10.32
CA ILE A 98 -22.16 1.60 9.36
C ILE A 98 -21.97 0.25 10.07
N LEU A 99 -21.09 0.17 11.07
CA LEU A 99 -20.85 -1.06 11.82
C LEU A 99 -22.10 -1.52 12.58
N VAL A 100 -22.86 -0.60 13.15
CA VAL A 100 -24.13 -0.93 13.85
C VAL A 100 -25.22 -1.34 12.86
N LEU A 101 -25.41 -0.57 11.79
CA LEU A 101 -26.54 -0.77 10.87
C LEU A 101 -26.33 -1.93 9.88
N TRP A 102 -25.10 -2.17 9.42
CA TRP A 102 -24.83 -3.10 8.32
C TRP A 102 -24.06 -4.35 8.74
N PHE A 103 -23.23 -4.25 9.78
CA PHE A 103 -22.46 -5.37 10.33
C PHE A 103 -23.07 -5.92 11.63
N GLU A 104 -24.29 -5.48 11.98
CA GLU A 104 -25.07 -5.94 13.13
C GLU A 104 -24.36 -5.81 14.49
N LEU A 105 -23.35 -4.95 14.57
CA LEU A 105 -22.60 -4.74 15.80
C LEU A 105 -23.49 -4.03 16.82
N ALA A 106 -23.55 -4.56 18.05
CA ALA A 106 -24.42 -3.99 19.06
C ALA A 106 -24.06 -2.51 19.35
N TRP A 107 -25.05 -1.61 19.26
CA TRP A 107 -24.85 -0.16 19.37
C TRP A 107 -24.12 0.28 20.66
N TRP A 108 -24.33 -0.45 21.77
CA TRP A 108 -23.69 -0.18 23.04
C TRP A 108 -22.17 -0.40 22.99
N LYS A 109 -21.69 -1.39 22.22
CA LYS A 109 -20.25 -1.65 22.00
C LYS A 109 -19.59 -0.45 21.31
N MET A 110 -20.30 0.14 20.33
CA MET A 110 -19.86 1.35 19.65
C MET A 110 -19.87 2.56 20.56
N VAL A 111 -20.89 2.74 21.40
CA VAL A 111 -20.95 3.85 22.36
C VAL A 111 -19.83 3.75 23.40
N ILE A 112 -19.57 2.55 23.95
CA ILE A 112 -18.47 2.32 24.90
C ILE A 112 -17.11 2.59 24.26
N THR A 113 -16.97 2.41 22.95
CA THR A 113 -15.74 2.79 22.25
C THR A 113 -15.67 4.29 21.95
N ALA A 114 -16.75 4.88 21.47
CA ALA A 114 -16.79 6.27 21.01
C ALA A 114 -16.66 7.28 22.17
N VAL A 115 -17.27 7.01 23.32
CA VAL A 115 -17.26 7.94 24.47
C VAL A 115 -15.85 8.17 25.02
N PRO A 116 -15.05 7.13 25.36
CA PRO A 116 -13.66 7.31 25.78
C PRO A 116 -12.80 7.99 24.70
N VAL A 117 -13.02 7.68 23.41
CA VAL A 117 -12.30 8.32 22.31
C VAL A 117 -12.58 9.82 22.25
N ALA A 118 -13.86 10.21 22.35
CA ALA A 118 -14.26 11.61 22.35
C ALA A 118 -13.72 12.36 23.59
N VAL A 119 -13.78 11.73 24.75
CA VAL A 119 -13.22 12.27 26.00
C VAL A 119 -11.71 12.46 25.87
N LEU A 120 -10.97 11.46 25.39
CA LEU A 120 -9.52 11.54 25.22
C LEU A 120 -9.14 12.57 24.15
N ALA A 121 -9.91 12.69 23.07
CA ALA A 121 -9.70 13.72 22.05
C ALA A 121 -9.89 15.13 22.61
N TYR A 122 -10.84 15.32 23.53
CA TYR A 122 -11.08 16.60 24.20
C TYR A 122 -10.03 16.92 25.28
N LEU A 123 -9.63 15.91 26.07
CA LEU A 123 -8.65 16.08 27.15
C LEU A 123 -7.22 16.25 26.64
N PHE A 124 -6.87 15.58 25.54
CA PHE A 124 -5.53 15.59 24.96
C PHE A 124 -5.54 16.08 23.50
N PRO A 125 -5.96 17.32 23.22
CA PRO A 125 -6.06 17.83 21.85
C PRO A 125 -4.70 17.93 21.16
N GLN A 126 -3.61 18.04 21.93
CA GLN A 126 -2.24 18.03 21.40
C GLN A 126 -1.68 16.64 21.14
N GLN A 127 -2.34 15.56 21.61
CA GLN A 127 -1.92 14.18 21.38
C GLN A 127 -3.05 13.32 20.76
N PRO A 128 -3.46 13.60 19.51
CA PRO A 128 -4.54 12.86 18.84
C PRO A 128 -4.33 11.34 18.75
N MET A 129 -3.07 10.90 18.80
CA MET A 129 -2.71 9.47 18.82
C MET A 129 -3.32 8.73 20.01
N VAL A 130 -3.50 9.38 21.17
CA VAL A 130 -4.10 8.76 22.35
C VAL A 130 -5.56 8.39 22.08
N ALA A 131 -6.33 9.32 21.52
CA ALA A 131 -7.72 9.07 21.14
C ALA A 131 -7.84 8.02 20.03
N PHE A 132 -6.95 8.09 19.03
CA PHE A 132 -6.91 7.10 17.95
C PHE A 132 -6.61 5.69 18.46
N SER A 133 -5.61 5.54 19.33
CA SER A 133 -5.25 4.25 19.94
C SER A 133 -6.38 3.69 20.79
N ALA A 134 -7.06 4.53 21.58
CA ALA A 134 -8.22 4.11 22.35
C ALA A 134 -9.35 3.59 21.46
N GLY A 135 -9.60 4.25 20.32
CA GLY A 135 -10.62 3.82 19.35
C GLY A 135 -10.25 2.52 18.66
N ALA A 136 -8.99 2.38 18.25
CA ALA A 136 -8.47 1.16 17.65
C ALA A 136 -8.54 -0.02 18.63
N ILE A 137 -8.18 0.17 19.89
CA ILE A 137 -8.25 -0.86 20.94
C ILE A 137 -9.71 -1.24 21.21
N GLY A 138 -10.59 -0.24 21.39
CA GLY A 138 -12.01 -0.49 21.68
C GLY A 138 -12.71 -1.23 20.55
N LEU A 139 -12.53 -0.76 19.30
CA LEU A 139 -13.05 -1.45 18.11
C LEU A 139 -12.50 -2.88 18.03
N SER A 140 -11.17 -3.04 18.12
CA SER A 140 -10.52 -4.36 18.07
C SER A 140 -11.09 -5.32 19.10
N PHE A 141 -11.24 -4.87 20.35
CA PHE A 141 -11.78 -5.67 21.43
C PHE A 141 -13.21 -6.11 21.11
N PHE A 142 -14.09 -5.17 20.77
CA PHE A 142 -15.50 -5.48 20.55
C PHE A 142 -15.75 -6.31 19.30
N THR A 143 -15.00 -6.06 18.21
CA THR A 143 -15.07 -6.89 17.01
C THR A 143 -14.54 -8.30 17.25
N SER A 144 -13.55 -8.47 18.15
CA SER A 144 -13.01 -9.80 18.48
C SER A 144 -13.97 -10.66 19.33
N THR A 145 -14.82 -10.01 20.11
CA THR A 145 -15.80 -10.65 21.02
C THR A 145 -17.20 -10.79 20.42
N ASP A 146 -17.37 -10.41 19.16
CA ASP A 146 -18.65 -10.51 18.47
C ASP A 146 -18.82 -11.90 17.84
N ASP A 147 -20.07 -12.29 17.59
CA ASP A 147 -20.38 -13.49 16.83
C ASP A 147 -20.73 -13.08 15.40
N GLY A 148 -20.04 -13.64 14.39
CA GLY A 148 -20.31 -13.39 12.98
C GLY A 148 -19.18 -12.70 12.21
N GLU A 149 -19.55 -11.91 11.19
CA GLU A 149 -18.62 -11.36 10.20
C GLU A 149 -17.55 -10.44 10.81
N SER A 150 -17.92 -9.59 11.78
CA SER A 150 -16.99 -8.67 12.47
C SER A 150 -15.81 -9.40 13.14
N SER A 151 -16.07 -10.58 13.70
CA SER A 151 -15.06 -11.43 14.34
C SER A 151 -14.18 -12.15 13.33
N GLU A 152 -14.75 -12.62 12.21
CA GLU A 152 -13.97 -13.18 11.10
C GLU A 152 -13.00 -12.13 10.51
N TRP A 153 -13.47 -10.90 10.31
CA TRP A 153 -12.65 -9.77 9.85
C TRP A 153 -11.52 -9.45 10.83
N PHE A 154 -11.81 -9.43 12.13
CA PHE A 154 -10.80 -9.22 13.15
C PHE A 154 -9.78 -10.37 13.17
N ALA A 155 -10.23 -11.62 13.15
CA ALA A 155 -9.38 -12.81 13.15
C ALA A 155 -8.43 -12.83 11.94
N ALA A 156 -8.93 -12.51 10.74
CA ALA A 156 -8.12 -12.40 9.54
C ALA A 156 -7.08 -11.27 9.66
N SER A 157 -7.49 -10.08 10.09
CA SER A 157 -6.61 -8.92 10.29
C SER A 157 -5.52 -9.21 11.30
N TRP A 158 -5.87 -9.82 12.43
CA TRP A 158 -4.94 -10.22 13.49
C TRP A 158 -4.01 -11.35 13.04
N GLY A 159 -4.52 -12.29 12.25
CA GLY A 159 -3.73 -13.34 11.61
C GLY A 159 -2.63 -12.75 10.73
N PHE A 160 -2.97 -11.80 9.86
CA PHE A 160 -1.98 -11.10 9.03
C PHE A 160 -1.00 -10.29 9.87
N ALA A 161 -1.47 -9.58 10.90
CA ALA A 161 -0.59 -8.82 11.78
C ALA A 161 0.47 -9.71 12.45
N LYS A 162 0.08 -10.89 12.96
CA LYS A 162 1.00 -11.88 13.54
C LYS A 162 2.02 -12.42 12.54
N GLN A 163 1.65 -12.56 11.26
CA GLN A 163 2.56 -13.02 10.22
C GLN A 163 3.52 -11.92 9.76
N ILE A 164 3.01 -10.72 9.50
CA ILE A 164 3.76 -9.62 8.90
C ILE A 164 4.65 -8.92 9.93
N MET A 165 4.17 -8.67 11.15
CA MET A 165 4.87 -7.83 12.12
C MET A 165 6.26 -8.35 12.51
N PRO A 166 6.47 -9.65 12.82
CA PRO A 166 7.79 -10.18 13.11
C PRO A 166 8.73 -10.10 11.91
N LEU A 167 8.23 -10.47 10.71
CA LEU A 167 9.00 -10.41 9.47
C LEU A 167 9.41 -8.98 9.12
N LEU A 168 8.51 -8.01 9.31
CA LEU A 168 8.78 -6.60 9.09
C LEU A 168 9.80 -6.06 10.08
N LEU A 169 9.67 -6.35 11.37
CA LEU A 169 10.62 -5.89 12.38
C LEU A 169 12.02 -6.44 12.13
N ILE A 170 12.13 -7.75 11.87
CA ILE A 170 13.40 -8.40 11.54
C ILE A 170 13.97 -7.81 10.24
N GLY A 171 13.14 -7.69 9.20
CA GLY A 171 13.55 -7.15 7.91
C GLY A 171 14.04 -5.70 8.00
N VAL A 172 13.36 -4.83 8.76
CA VAL A 172 13.77 -3.43 8.98
C VAL A 172 15.07 -3.35 9.77
N LEU A 173 15.25 -4.16 10.81
CA LEU A 173 16.49 -4.19 11.59
C LEU A 173 17.67 -4.71 10.75
N ILE A 174 17.47 -5.77 9.99
CA ILE A 174 18.48 -6.32 9.07
C ILE A 174 18.82 -5.29 7.99
N ALA A 175 17.82 -4.69 7.35
CA ALA A 175 18.03 -3.67 6.32
C ALA A 175 18.78 -2.46 6.89
N GLY A 176 18.43 -2.00 8.09
CA GLY A 176 19.14 -0.92 8.78
C GLY A 176 20.59 -1.28 9.14
N ALA A 177 20.85 -2.51 9.60
CA ALA A 177 22.20 -2.98 9.88
C ALA A 177 23.04 -3.11 8.59
N LEU A 178 22.44 -3.60 7.50
CA LEU A 178 23.12 -3.80 6.23
C LEU A 178 23.36 -2.50 5.47
N LEU A 179 22.33 -1.66 5.31
CA LEU A 179 22.37 -0.45 4.49
C LEU A 179 22.78 0.80 5.27
N GLY A 180 22.81 0.71 6.60
CA GLY A 180 23.13 1.84 7.47
C GLY A 180 21.99 2.86 7.55
N ARG A 181 22.35 4.05 8.00
CA ARG A 181 21.45 5.21 8.04
C ARG A 181 22.06 6.34 7.24
N VAL A 182 21.27 7.34 6.88
CA VAL A 182 21.78 8.51 6.13
C VAL A 182 23.00 9.08 6.87
N GLY A 183 24.15 9.08 6.19
CA GLY A 183 25.43 9.57 6.71
C GLY A 183 26.25 8.59 7.57
N HIS A 184 25.82 7.35 7.80
CA HIS A 184 26.61 6.32 8.48
C HIS A 184 26.54 5.01 7.69
N GLU A 185 27.70 4.47 7.31
CA GLU A 185 27.77 3.20 6.58
C GLU A 185 27.24 2.04 7.42
N GLY A 186 26.51 1.13 6.76
CA GLY A 186 26.11 -0.16 7.32
C GLY A 186 27.17 -1.24 7.08
N LEU A 187 26.78 -2.50 7.24
CA LEU A 187 27.64 -3.64 6.97
C LEU A 187 27.93 -3.84 5.48
N ILE A 188 27.01 -3.43 4.60
CA ILE A 188 27.21 -3.45 3.15
C ILE A 188 27.91 -2.14 2.75
N PRO A 189 29.13 -2.20 2.17
CA PRO A 189 29.81 -1.02 1.71
C PRO A 189 28.98 -0.28 0.65
N SER A 190 28.91 1.05 0.78
CA SER A 190 28.23 1.93 -0.18
C SER A 190 28.71 1.72 -1.62
N SER A 191 29.99 1.35 -1.78
CA SER A 191 30.58 1.01 -3.08
C SER A 191 29.89 -0.15 -3.81
N TRP A 192 29.36 -1.14 -3.09
CA TRP A 192 28.63 -2.27 -3.70
C TRP A 192 27.27 -1.82 -4.24
N VAL A 193 26.57 -0.96 -3.48
CA VAL A 193 25.29 -0.38 -3.91
C VAL A 193 25.51 0.50 -5.14
N ALA A 194 26.52 1.38 -5.10
CA ALA A 194 26.87 2.24 -6.24
C ALA A 194 27.29 1.43 -7.49
N GLN A 195 27.99 0.31 -7.34
CA GLN A 195 28.34 -0.56 -8.47
C GLN A 195 27.14 -1.28 -9.08
N ALA A 196 26.20 -1.75 -8.26
CA ALA A 196 25.04 -2.50 -8.72
C ALA A 196 23.93 -1.61 -9.31
N VAL A 197 23.63 -0.49 -8.65
CA VAL A 197 22.48 0.37 -8.94
C VAL A 197 22.81 1.86 -9.02
N GLY A 198 24.10 2.22 -9.13
CA GLY A 198 24.52 3.60 -9.33
C GLY A 198 24.36 4.09 -10.77
N GLY A 199 24.34 5.41 -10.93
CA GLY A 199 24.19 6.09 -12.22
C GLY A 199 22.87 5.77 -12.92
N ASN A 200 22.89 5.75 -14.25
CA ASN A 200 21.68 5.49 -15.06
C ASN A 200 21.97 4.58 -16.27
N SER A 201 22.46 3.36 -16.01
CA SER A 201 22.70 2.37 -17.08
C SER A 201 21.53 1.39 -17.22
N LEU A 202 21.42 0.72 -18.38
CA LEU A 202 20.46 -0.36 -18.58
C LEU A 202 20.63 -1.47 -17.54
N ARG A 203 21.87 -1.83 -17.21
CA ARG A 203 22.19 -2.86 -16.21
C ARG A 203 21.71 -2.46 -14.82
N ALA A 204 21.97 -1.22 -14.41
CA ALA A 204 21.56 -0.71 -13.09
C ALA A 204 20.03 -0.67 -12.97
N ASN A 205 19.33 -0.17 -13.99
CA ASN A 205 17.86 -0.12 -14.00
C ASN A 205 17.23 -1.52 -14.07
N PHE A 206 17.80 -2.44 -14.87
CA PHE A 206 17.34 -3.82 -14.95
C PHE A 206 17.55 -4.58 -13.65
N PHE A 207 18.71 -4.42 -13.02
CA PHE A 207 18.97 -5.04 -11.73
C PHE A 207 18.01 -4.50 -10.66
N ALA A 208 17.76 -3.18 -10.64
CA ALA A 208 16.85 -2.56 -9.69
C ALA A 208 15.38 -3.00 -9.89
N SER A 209 14.90 -3.09 -11.14
CA SER A 209 13.55 -3.58 -11.43
C SER A 209 13.40 -5.09 -11.15
N PHE A 210 14.41 -5.88 -11.50
CA PHE A 210 14.42 -7.32 -11.23
C PHE A 210 14.45 -7.59 -9.73
N ALA A 211 15.36 -6.97 -8.98
CA ALA A 211 15.40 -7.08 -7.52
C ALA A 211 14.08 -6.59 -6.91
N GLY A 212 13.60 -5.42 -7.35
CA GLY A 212 12.32 -4.84 -6.94
C GLY A 212 11.14 -5.81 -7.14
N ALA A 213 11.10 -6.54 -8.26
CA ALA A 213 10.03 -7.50 -8.55
C ALA A 213 9.87 -8.62 -7.50
N PHE A 214 10.94 -8.95 -6.79
CA PHE A 214 10.91 -9.94 -5.71
C PHE A 214 10.80 -9.28 -4.32
N MET A 215 11.05 -7.98 -4.23
CA MET A 215 10.97 -7.22 -2.99
C MET A 215 9.51 -6.80 -2.72
N TYR A 216 8.88 -7.47 -1.76
CA TYR A 216 7.59 -7.02 -1.24
C TYR A 216 7.80 -5.93 -0.18
N PHE A 217 7.72 -4.66 -0.59
CA PHE A 217 7.76 -3.53 0.33
C PHE A 217 6.36 -3.04 0.67
N ALA A 218 6.15 -2.75 1.96
CA ALA A 218 5.05 -1.88 2.34
C ALA A 218 5.35 -0.46 1.84
N THR A 219 4.34 0.24 1.34
CA THR A 219 4.47 1.61 0.82
C THR A 219 5.12 2.57 1.82
N LEU A 220 4.91 2.35 3.13
CA LEU A 220 5.51 3.14 4.21
C LEU A 220 7.00 2.85 4.44
N THR A 221 7.48 1.61 4.22
CA THR A 221 8.88 1.23 4.43
C THR A 221 9.74 1.45 3.19
N GLU A 222 9.11 1.57 2.03
CA GLU A 222 9.76 1.82 0.75
C GLU A 222 10.52 3.16 0.72
N VAL A 223 9.97 4.22 1.32
CA VAL A 223 10.60 5.56 1.31
C VAL A 223 11.91 5.58 2.11
N PRO A 224 11.97 5.14 3.39
CA PRO A 224 13.22 5.09 4.14
C PRO A 224 14.27 4.18 3.50
N ILE A 225 13.88 3.02 2.98
CA ILE A 225 14.80 2.08 2.32
C ILE A 225 15.41 2.75 1.08
N LEU A 226 14.57 3.39 0.26
CA LEU A 226 15.06 4.10 -0.91
C LEU A 226 15.97 5.27 -0.55
N GLN A 227 15.64 6.03 0.50
CA GLN A 227 16.52 7.10 1.00
C GLN A 227 17.87 6.55 1.46
N GLY A 228 17.90 5.38 2.11
CA GLY A 228 19.14 4.68 2.46
C GLY A 228 19.95 4.28 1.22
N LEU A 229 19.31 3.68 0.22
CA LEU A 229 19.97 3.27 -1.03
C LEU A 229 20.49 4.47 -1.84
N LEU A 230 19.71 5.55 -1.94
CA LEU A 230 20.14 6.81 -2.56
C LEU A 230 21.33 7.43 -1.81
N GLY A 231 21.29 7.41 -0.47
CA GLY A 231 22.42 7.82 0.37
C GLY A 231 23.66 6.94 0.19
N ALA A 232 23.48 5.68 -0.17
CA ALA A 232 24.55 4.73 -0.49
C ALA A 232 25.00 4.77 -1.98
N GLY A 233 24.50 5.72 -2.79
CA GLY A 233 24.95 5.93 -4.17
C GLY A 233 24.07 5.33 -5.27
N MET A 234 22.85 4.88 -4.95
CA MET A 234 21.86 4.47 -5.96
C MET A 234 21.49 5.66 -6.86
N GLY A 235 21.40 5.42 -8.16
CA GLY A 235 20.93 6.43 -9.11
C GLY A 235 19.42 6.63 -9.07
N LYS A 236 18.95 7.82 -9.44
CA LYS A 236 17.52 8.16 -9.46
C LYS A 236 16.71 7.34 -10.47
N GLY A 237 17.32 6.94 -11.59
CA GLY A 237 16.71 6.06 -12.58
C GLY A 237 16.43 4.67 -12.00
N PRO A 238 17.48 3.94 -11.54
CA PRO A 238 17.33 2.68 -10.82
C PRO A 238 16.36 2.77 -9.64
N ALA A 239 16.37 3.88 -8.89
CA ALA A 239 15.42 4.12 -7.81
C ALA A 239 13.97 4.10 -8.30
N LEU A 240 13.65 4.79 -9.40
CA LEU A 240 12.32 4.74 -9.99
C LEU A 240 11.98 3.34 -10.52
N ALA A 241 12.93 2.64 -11.17
CA ALA A 241 12.72 1.28 -11.66
C ALA A 241 12.31 0.32 -10.52
N LEU A 242 12.98 0.43 -9.36
CA LEU A 242 12.64 -0.34 -8.16
C LEU A 242 11.25 0.01 -7.61
N LEU A 243 10.92 1.31 -7.53
CA LEU A 243 9.61 1.82 -7.05
C LEU A 243 8.42 1.43 -7.94
N LEU A 244 8.65 1.17 -9.23
CA LEU A 244 7.61 0.74 -10.17
C LEU A 244 7.43 -0.78 -10.15
N ALA A 245 8.53 -1.55 -10.06
CA ALA A 245 8.47 -3.01 -10.05
C ALA A 245 7.94 -3.58 -8.73
N GLY A 246 8.37 -3.05 -7.58
CA GLY A 246 8.05 -3.61 -6.25
C GLY A 246 6.56 -3.66 -5.89
N PRO A 247 5.75 -2.61 -6.13
CA PRO A 247 4.31 -2.66 -5.88
C PRO A 247 3.56 -3.52 -6.90
N ALA A 248 4.05 -3.58 -8.13
CA ALA A 248 3.41 -4.31 -9.22
C ALA A 248 3.64 -5.83 -9.09
N LEU A 249 4.77 -6.24 -8.53
CA LEU A 249 5.21 -7.62 -8.44
C LEU A 249 5.70 -7.97 -7.04
N SER A 250 5.38 -9.19 -6.62
CA SER A 250 5.97 -9.81 -5.44
C SER A 250 5.86 -11.32 -5.56
N LEU A 251 6.69 -12.09 -4.85
CA LEU A 251 6.57 -13.55 -4.87
C LEU A 251 5.14 -14.03 -4.54
N PRO A 252 4.48 -13.55 -3.47
CA PRO A 252 3.10 -13.92 -3.18
C PRO A 252 2.14 -13.54 -4.33
N ASN A 253 2.24 -12.32 -4.86
CA ASN A 253 1.38 -11.87 -5.95
C ASN A 253 1.58 -12.70 -7.23
N MET A 254 2.83 -13.03 -7.58
CA MET A 254 3.13 -13.89 -8.72
C MET A 254 2.54 -15.29 -8.58
N LEU A 255 2.58 -15.87 -7.36
CA LEU A 255 1.98 -17.18 -7.09
C LEU A 255 0.45 -17.14 -7.23
N VAL A 256 -0.20 -16.07 -6.76
CA VAL A 256 -1.64 -15.86 -6.91
C VAL A 256 -2.03 -15.61 -8.38
N ILE A 257 -1.29 -14.77 -9.10
CA ILE A 257 -1.53 -14.53 -10.53
C ILE A 257 -1.35 -15.84 -11.31
N ARG A 258 -0.36 -16.66 -10.94
CA ARG A 258 -0.15 -17.98 -11.54
C ARG A 258 -1.31 -18.94 -11.33
N SER A 259 -1.92 -18.97 -10.13
CA SER A 259 -3.07 -19.85 -9.87
C SER A 259 -4.30 -19.42 -10.67
N VAL A 260 -4.44 -18.12 -10.95
CA VAL A 260 -5.60 -17.57 -11.69
C VAL A 260 -5.39 -17.57 -13.21
N LEU A 261 -4.26 -17.09 -13.71
CA LEU A 261 -3.99 -16.88 -15.14
C LEU A 261 -3.20 -18.03 -15.79
N GLY A 262 -2.61 -18.91 -15.00
CA GLY A 262 -1.70 -19.95 -15.46
C GLY A 262 -0.26 -19.45 -15.64
N THR A 263 0.67 -20.39 -15.72
CA THR A 263 2.12 -20.11 -15.75
C THR A 263 2.53 -19.23 -16.93
N LYS A 264 2.03 -19.49 -18.14
CA LYS A 264 2.41 -18.76 -19.36
C LYS A 264 2.09 -17.27 -19.27
N LYS A 265 0.84 -16.91 -18.91
CA LYS A 265 0.40 -15.52 -18.77
C LYS A 265 1.18 -14.80 -17.67
N THR A 266 1.44 -15.50 -16.57
CA THR A 266 2.18 -14.94 -15.43
C THR A 266 3.61 -14.59 -15.81
N VAL A 267 4.32 -15.46 -16.52
CA VAL A 267 5.70 -15.19 -16.97
C VAL A 267 5.74 -13.98 -17.90
N VAL A 268 4.79 -13.87 -18.84
CA VAL A 268 4.69 -12.70 -19.74
C VAL A 268 4.42 -11.42 -18.94
N PHE A 269 3.46 -11.45 -18.01
CA PHE A 269 3.14 -10.31 -17.16
C PHE A 269 4.36 -9.85 -16.34
N VAL A 270 5.04 -10.77 -15.66
CA VAL A 270 6.25 -10.47 -14.87
C VAL A 270 7.34 -9.86 -15.75
N SER A 271 7.56 -10.43 -16.93
CA SER A 271 8.57 -9.95 -17.88
C SER A 271 8.24 -8.54 -18.37
N LEU A 272 6.98 -8.27 -18.70
CA LEU A 272 6.52 -6.95 -19.13
C LEU A 272 6.72 -5.90 -18.04
N VAL A 273 6.39 -6.21 -16.78
CA VAL A 273 6.60 -5.26 -15.67
C VAL A 273 8.09 -4.95 -15.49
N ILE A 274 8.97 -5.96 -15.48
CA ILE A 274 10.42 -5.76 -15.32
C ILE A 274 10.98 -4.89 -16.46
N ILE A 275 10.59 -5.17 -17.70
CA ILE A 275 11.04 -4.40 -18.88
C ILE A 275 10.52 -2.96 -18.79
N MET A 276 9.23 -2.76 -18.52
CA MET A 276 8.63 -1.43 -18.45
C MET A 276 9.21 -0.59 -17.31
N ALA A 277 9.41 -1.19 -16.13
CA ALA A 277 10.05 -0.52 -15.00
C ALA A 277 11.50 -0.12 -15.32
N THR A 278 12.25 -1.00 -16.00
CA THR A 278 13.63 -0.73 -16.46
C THR A 278 13.67 0.46 -17.42
N LEU A 279 12.82 0.44 -18.46
CA LEU A 279 12.77 1.51 -19.46
C LEU A 279 12.35 2.85 -18.86
N THR A 280 11.35 2.82 -17.96
CA THR A 280 10.86 4.03 -17.29
C THR A 280 11.93 4.62 -16.36
N GLY A 281 12.63 3.76 -15.61
CA GLY A 281 13.77 4.19 -14.79
C GLY A 281 14.87 4.82 -15.63
N MET A 282 15.23 4.20 -16.75
CA MET A 282 16.25 4.75 -17.67
C MET A 282 15.84 6.11 -18.22
N LEU A 283 14.61 6.26 -18.71
CA LEU A 283 14.08 7.52 -19.23
C LEU A 283 14.10 8.59 -18.14
N PHE A 284 13.60 8.27 -16.94
CA PHE A 284 13.60 9.22 -15.83
C PHE A 284 15.01 9.64 -15.41
N GLY A 285 15.93 8.69 -15.29
CA GLY A 285 17.32 8.97 -14.97
C GLY A 285 18.06 9.76 -16.07
N TYR A 286 17.58 9.73 -17.32
CA TYR A 286 18.16 10.55 -18.39
C TYR A 286 17.80 12.03 -18.22
N PHE A 287 16.57 12.33 -17.78
CA PHE A 287 16.09 13.70 -17.61
C PHE A 287 16.38 14.30 -16.22
N TRP A 288 16.43 13.48 -15.17
CA TRP A 288 16.53 13.95 -13.77
C TRP A 288 17.70 13.34 -12.98
N GLY A 289 18.43 12.38 -13.57
CA GLY A 289 19.51 11.62 -12.93
C GLY A 289 20.83 12.36 -12.83
#